data_AF-A0A1X1DD89-F1
#
_entry.id   AF-A0A1X1DD89-F1
#
_cell.length_a   1.000
_cell.length_b   1.000
_cell.length_c   1.000
_cell.angle_alpha   90.00
_cell.angle_beta   90.00
_cell.angle_gamma   90.00
#
_symmetry.space_group_name_H-M   'P 1'
#
loop_
_entity.id
_entity.type
_entity.pdbx_description
1 polymer ?
#
loop_
_entity_poly.entity_id
_entity_poly.type
_entity_poly.pdbx_seq_one_letter_code
_entity_poly.pdbx_strand_id
1 'polypeptide(L)'
;MNTHQQRDEALAAEYALGTLRGAARLRFQRRLKTEPELAAAVARWLNLLSGMDNHLQPIAPPERVWKKIALALPEKAPTHHYPRSLPWLTAAGLVFAVLLYTFVIRPSALAPLTVLNGEQHSGQWVVSASSTRDRLELTPVNVTRVASDKSLELWVIPAGRAPVSLGLIEGGSARTIEITKAISMENAVLAVSLEPRGGSTTGQPTGPVLYSAKL
;
A
#
# COMPACT_ATOMS: atom_id res chain seq x y z
N MET A 1 32.28 -21.10 -47.95
CA MET A 1 32.56 -19.80 -47.29
C MET A 1 31.97 -18.69 -48.16
N ASN A 2 31.24 -17.73 -47.57
CA ASN A 2 30.56 -16.66 -48.31
C ASN A 2 31.59 -15.64 -48.83
N THR A 3 31.56 -15.28 -50.12
CA THR A 3 32.52 -14.34 -50.75
C THR A 3 32.54 -12.94 -50.11
N HIS A 4 31.45 -12.56 -49.44
CA HIS A 4 31.36 -11.29 -48.71
C HIS A 4 32.22 -11.31 -47.44
N GLN A 5 32.18 -12.41 -46.70
CA GLN A 5 32.91 -12.58 -45.44
C GLN A 5 34.44 -12.53 -45.68
N GLN A 6 34.91 -13.18 -46.75
CA GLN A 6 36.34 -13.17 -47.12
C GLN A 6 36.84 -11.75 -47.45
N ARG A 7 36.00 -10.93 -48.10
CA ARG A 7 36.34 -9.53 -48.40
C ARG A 7 36.39 -8.68 -47.14
N ASP A 8 35.45 -8.87 -46.23
CA ASP A 8 35.43 -8.14 -44.95
C ASP A 8 36.61 -8.53 -44.05
N GLU A 9 37.01 -9.80 -44.04
CA GLU A 9 38.21 -10.27 -43.34
C GLU A 9 39.49 -9.66 -43.90
N ALA A 10 39.62 -9.54 -45.23
CA ALA A 10 40.75 -8.89 -45.88
C ALA A 10 40.79 -7.38 -45.59
N LEU A 11 39.65 -6.69 -45.67
CA LEU A 11 39.54 -5.27 -45.34
C LEU A 11 39.83 -5.00 -43.86
N ALA A 12 39.44 -5.91 -42.96
CA ALA A 12 39.78 -5.82 -41.54
C ALA A 12 41.29 -5.95 -41.31
N ALA A 13 41.98 -6.83 -42.03
CA ALA A 13 43.43 -6.97 -41.99
C ALA A 13 44.14 -5.69 -42.47
N GLU A 14 43.72 -5.14 -43.62
CA GLU A 14 44.25 -3.88 -44.16
C GLU A 14 44.00 -2.69 -43.23
N TYR A 15 42.84 -2.65 -42.58
CA TYR A 15 42.52 -1.62 -41.60
C TYR A 15 43.43 -1.71 -40.37
N ALA A 16 43.63 -2.93 -39.83
CA ALA A 16 44.46 -3.19 -38.66
C ALA A 16 45.95 -2.88 -38.93
N LEU A 17 46.46 -3.23 -40.11
CA LEU A 17 47.82 -2.89 -40.56
C LEU A 17 48.00 -1.41 -40.91
N GLY A 18 46.92 -0.63 -40.98
CA GLY A 18 46.96 0.79 -41.35
C GLY A 18 47.19 1.05 -42.84
N THR A 19 47.10 0.03 -43.70
CA THR A 19 47.25 0.16 -45.15
C THR A 19 45.99 0.71 -45.82
N LEU A 20 44.82 0.56 -45.19
CA LEU A 20 43.58 1.15 -45.67
C LEU A 20 43.58 2.67 -45.48
N ARG A 21 43.51 3.43 -46.60
CA ARG A 21 43.64 4.90 -46.64
C ARG A 21 42.43 5.60 -47.27
N GLY A 22 42.36 6.92 -47.04
CA GLY A 22 41.40 7.81 -47.69
C GLY A 22 39.93 7.41 -47.50
N ALA A 23 39.15 7.52 -48.57
CA ALA A 23 37.71 7.28 -48.54
C ALA A 23 37.35 5.83 -48.16
N ALA A 24 38.19 4.85 -48.50
CA ALA A 24 37.97 3.46 -48.13
C ALA A 24 38.01 3.26 -46.61
N ARG A 25 39.00 3.86 -45.94
CA ARG A 25 39.12 3.85 -44.46
C ARG A 25 37.91 4.49 -43.80
N LEU A 26 37.46 5.64 -44.29
CA LEU A 26 36.31 6.37 -43.72
C LEU A 26 34.99 5.61 -43.90
N ARG A 27 34.81 4.88 -45.01
CA ARG A 27 33.64 4.01 -45.20
C ARG A 27 33.69 2.81 -44.26
N PHE A 28 34.86 2.18 -44.12
CA PHE A 28 35.05 1.05 -43.22
C PHE A 28 34.82 1.43 -41.75
N GLN A 29 35.31 2.61 -41.32
CA GLN A 29 35.08 3.14 -39.98
C GLN A 29 33.61 3.42 -39.66
N ARG A 30 32.81 3.82 -40.66
CA ARG A 30 31.36 3.98 -40.49
C ARG A 30 30.69 2.63 -40.26
N ARG A 31 31.04 1.61 -41.04
CA ARG A 31 30.55 0.24 -40.87
C ARG A 31 30.93 -0.34 -39.50
N LEU A 32 32.14 -0.10 -39.01
CA LEU A 32 32.59 -0.55 -37.68
C LEU A 32 31.72 -0.06 -36.53
N LYS A 33 31.02 1.08 -36.67
CA LYS A 33 30.12 1.60 -35.63
C LYS A 33 28.80 0.83 -35.53
N THR A 34 28.40 0.14 -36.61
CA THR A 34 27.08 -0.49 -36.74
C THR A 34 27.16 -2.01 -36.86
N GLU A 35 28.30 -2.57 -37.30
CA GLU A 35 28.49 -3.99 -37.57
C GLU A 35 29.45 -4.63 -36.53
N PRO A 36 28.93 -5.34 -35.51
CA PRO A 36 29.76 -5.90 -34.45
C PRO A 36 30.68 -7.04 -34.94
N GLU A 37 30.27 -7.80 -35.96
CA GLU A 37 31.08 -8.87 -36.54
C GLU A 37 32.36 -8.33 -37.21
N LEU A 38 32.26 -7.18 -37.87
CA LEU A 38 33.40 -6.48 -38.48
C LEU A 38 34.36 -5.95 -37.42
N ALA A 39 33.83 -5.40 -36.33
CA ALA A 39 34.63 -4.96 -35.19
C ALA A 39 35.38 -6.13 -34.53
N ALA A 40 34.72 -7.28 -34.39
CA ALA A 40 35.36 -8.50 -33.90
C ALA A 40 36.48 -9.00 -34.84
N ALA A 41 36.29 -8.90 -36.16
CA ALA A 41 37.32 -9.25 -37.13
C ALA A 41 38.56 -8.35 -37.02
N VAL A 42 38.37 -7.03 -36.88
CA VAL A 42 39.48 -6.09 -36.63
C VAL A 42 40.17 -6.39 -35.30
N ALA A 43 39.42 -6.66 -34.24
CA ALA A 43 39.99 -7.00 -32.93
C ALA A 43 40.85 -8.27 -32.98
N ARG A 44 40.40 -9.31 -33.71
CA ARG A 44 41.21 -10.51 -33.94
C ARG A 44 42.53 -10.20 -34.61
N TRP A 45 42.52 -9.40 -35.69
CA TRP A 45 43.75 -8.99 -36.36
C TRP A 45 44.67 -8.16 -35.46
N LEU A 46 44.13 -7.21 -34.70
CA LEU A 46 44.93 -6.42 -33.75
C LEU A 46 45.59 -7.31 -32.69
N ASN A 47 44.88 -8.29 -32.14
CA ASN A 47 45.45 -9.26 -31.19
C ASN A 47 46.52 -10.17 -31.81
N LEU A 48 46.37 -10.57 -33.08
CA LEU A 48 47.40 -11.34 -33.76
C LEU A 48 48.68 -10.52 -33.99
N LEU A 49 48.51 -9.21 -34.20
CA LEU A 49 49.61 -8.28 -34.51
C LEU A 49 50.25 -7.67 -33.24
N SER A 50 49.61 -7.79 -32.07
CA SER A 50 50.06 -7.19 -30.80
C SER A 50 51.31 -7.83 -30.19
N GLY A 51 51.90 -8.84 -30.84
CA GLY A 51 53.18 -9.43 -30.42
C GLY A 51 54.38 -8.85 -31.17
N MET A 52 54.14 -8.15 -32.29
CA MET A 52 55.21 -7.67 -33.17
C MET A 52 55.92 -6.42 -32.64
N ASP A 53 55.28 -5.69 -31.73
CA ASP A 53 55.80 -4.48 -31.09
C ASP A 53 56.70 -4.77 -29.88
N ASN A 54 56.77 -6.02 -29.40
CA ASN A 54 57.61 -6.43 -28.26
C ASN A 54 59.12 -6.15 -28.45
N HIS A 55 59.58 -6.02 -29.69
CA HIS A 55 60.99 -5.73 -30.00
C HIS A 55 61.28 -4.24 -30.24
N LEU A 56 60.26 -3.37 -30.17
CA LEU A 56 60.44 -1.94 -30.37
C LEU A 56 60.96 -1.28 -29.09
N GLN A 57 61.93 -0.38 -29.23
CA GLN A 57 62.40 0.43 -28.11
C GLN A 57 61.36 1.51 -27.77
N PRO A 58 60.93 1.65 -26.50
CA PRO A 58 60.04 2.72 -26.08
C PRO A 58 60.68 4.09 -26.27
N ILE A 59 60.00 5.01 -26.96
CA ILE A 59 60.40 6.40 -27.09
C ILE A 59 59.42 7.26 -26.29
N ALA A 60 59.93 7.99 -25.30
CA ALA A 60 59.09 8.87 -24.48
C ALA A 60 58.57 10.06 -25.33
N PRO A 61 57.24 10.25 -25.45
CA PRO A 61 56.69 11.39 -26.16
C PRO A 61 56.93 12.69 -25.36
N PRO A 62 57.03 13.86 -26.02
CA PRO A 62 57.16 15.15 -25.34
C PRO A 62 55.96 15.44 -24.41
N GLU A 63 56.22 16.04 -23.25
CA GLU A 63 55.20 16.32 -22.21
C GLU A 63 53.99 17.13 -22.74
N ARG A 64 54.23 18.04 -23.69
CA ARG A 64 53.17 18.82 -24.36
C ARG A 64 52.10 17.95 -25.02
N VAL A 65 52.47 16.79 -25.55
CA VAL A 65 51.54 15.86 -26.22
C VAL A 65 50.59 15.27 -25.18
N TRP A 66 51.13 14.86 -24.03
CA TRP A 66 50.33 14.33 -22.93
C TRP A 66 49.34 15.38 -22.40
N LYS A 67 49.80 16.61 -22.14
CA LYS A 67 48.93 17.71 -21.68
C LYS A 67 47.80 17.99 -22.67
N LYS A 68 48.08 17.99 -23.98
CA LYS A 68 47.07 18.20 -25.02
C LYS A 68 46.02 17.08 -25.03
N ILE A 69 46.43 15.83 -24.86
CA ILE A 69 45.49 14.69 -24.79
C ILE A 69 44.63 14.80 -23.53
N ALA A 70 45.23 15.06 -22.37
CA ALA A 70 44.51 15.18 -21.10
C ALA A 70 43.42 16.26 -21.14
N LEU A 71 43.72 17.41 -21.76
CA LEU A 71 42.78 18.52 -21.94
C LEU A 71 41.69 18.24 -22.99
N ALA A 72 41.94 17.34 -23.94
CA ALA A 72 40.99 17.01 -25.01
C ALA A 72 40.04 15.85 -24.64
N LEU A 73 40.23 15.21 -23.48
CA LEU A 73 39.33 14.18 -23.00
C LEU A 73 37.99 14.81 -22.57
N PRO A 74 36.85 14.20 -22.92
CA PRO A 74 35.57 14.66 -22.41
C PRO A 74 35.57 14.54 -20.89
N GLU A 75 34.92 15.48 -20.20
CA GLU A 75 34.69 15.36 -18.77
C GLU A 75 33.99 14.02 -18.49
N LYS A 76 34.60 13.21 -17.62
CA LYS A 76 34.03 11.93 -17.21
C LYS A 76 32.74 12.24 -16.45
N ALA A 77 31.61 12.19 -17.15
CA ALA A 77 30.31 12.39 -16.53
C ALA A 77 30.20 11.46 -15.31
N PRO A 78 29.85 11.98 -14.12
CA PRO A 78 29.68 11.14 -12.95
C PRO A 78 28.59 10.13 -13.29
N THR A 79 28.97 8.86 -13.38
CA THR A 79 28.01 7.77 -13.45
C THR A 79 27.29 7.74 -12.12
N HIS A 80 26.12 8.39 -12.05
CA HIS A 80 25.21 8.28 -10.92
C HIS A 80 24.79 6.82 -10.80
N HIS A 81 25.52 6.07 -9.97
CA HIS A 81 25.14 4.74 -9.55
C HIS A 81 23.97 4.92 -8.59
N TYR A 82 22.75 4.92 -9.12
CA TYR A 82 21.58 4.71 -8.27
C TYR A 82 21.74 3.33 -7.65
N PRO A 83 21.85 3.22 -6.31
CA PRO A 83 21.95 1.92 -5.70
C PRO A 83 20.67 1.17 -6.06
N ARG A 84 20.85 -0.04 -6.57
CA ARG A 84 19.79 -0.97 -7.03
C ARG A 84 18.86 -1.42 -5.90
N SER A 85 18.95 -0.76 -4.74
CA SER A 85 18.22 -0.98 -3.51
C SER A 85 16.91 -0.20 -3.37
N LEU A 86 16.59 0.68 -4.31
CA LEU A 86 15.32 1.42 -4.27
C LEU A 86 14.04 0.54 -4.26
N PRO A 87 13.95 -0.67 -4.87
CA PRO A 87 12.68 -1.39 -4.87
C PRO A 87 12.31 -2.01 -3.51
N TRP A 88 13.25 -2.38 -2.64
CA TRP A 88 12.88 -3.02 -1.35
C TRP A 88 12.38 -2.01 -0.30
N LEU A 89 12.81 -0.76 -0.36
CA LEU A 89 12.31 0.29 0.55
C LEU A 89 10.85 0.66 0.23
N THR A 90 10.43 0.60 -1.03
CA THR A 90 9.02 0.85 -1.41
C THR A 90 8.07 -0.26 -0.92
N ALA A 91 8.51 -1.52 -0.98
CA ALA A 91 7.71 -2.64 -0.50
C ALA A 91 7.50 -2.61 1.02
N ALA A 92 8.55 -2.27 1.79
CA ALA A 92 8.47 -2.16 3.25
C ALA A 92 7.52 -1.03 3.70
N GLY A 93 7.56 0.13 3.02
CA GLY A 93 6.65 1.25 3.31
C GLY A 93 5.18 0.91 3.06
N LEU A 94 4.87 0.15 2.01
CA LEU A 94 3.51 -0.23 1.67
C LEU A 94 2.94 -1.23 2.68
N VAL A 95 3.73 -2.23 3.09
CA VAL A 95 3.35 -3.17 4.17
C VAL A 95 3.12 -2.44 5.48
N PHE A 96 4.00 -1.50 5.85
CA PHE A 96 3.86 -0.71 7.06
C PHE A 96 2.60 0.17 7.03
N ALA A 97 2.30 0.83 5.91
CA ALA A 97 1.08 1.62 5.74
C ALA A 97 -0.20 0.77 5.84
N VAL A 98 -0.20 -0.43 5.24
CA VAL A 98 -1.32 -1.38 5.36
C VAL A 98 -1.48 -1.85 6.80
N LEU A 99 -0.39 -2.19 7.50
CA LEU A 99 -0.44 -2.57 8.91
C LEU A 99 -1.00 -1.45 9.78
N LEU A 100 -0.52 -0.21 9.59
CA LEU A 100 -1.02 0.98 10.27
C LEU A 100 -2.52 1.20 10.03
N TYR A 101 -2.97 1.06 8.77
CA TYR A 101 -4.40 1.14 8.44
C TYR A 101 -5.22 0.05 9.16
N THR A 102 -4.72 -1.20 9.17
CA THR A 102 -5.43 -2.31 9.83
C THR A 102 -5.46 -2.20 11.36
N PHE A 103 -4.43 -1.63 11.99
CA PHE A 103 -4.32 -1.55 13.45
C PHE A 103 -4.87 -0.26 14.05
N VAL A 104 -4.77 0.88 13.35
CA VAL A 104 -5.12 2.20 13.91
C VAL A 104 -6.44 2.74 13.36
N ILE A 105 -6.78 2.45 12.11
CA ILE A 105 -7.89 3.14 11.40
C ILE A 105 -9.13 2.24 11.25
N ARG A 106 -9.01 0.92 11.37
CA ARG A 106 -10.17 0.03 11.21
C ARG A 106 -11.25 0.37 12.26
N PRO A 107 -12.44 0.81 11.85
CA PRO A 107 -13.54 0.99 12.79
C PRO A 107 -13.85 -0.36 13.42
N SER A 108 -14.05 -0.38 14.74
CA SER A 108 -14.51 -1.56 15.47
C SER A 108 -15.76 -2.11 14.78
N ALA A 109 -15.66 -3.29 14.19
CA ALA A 109 -16.80 -3.96 13.57
C ALA A 109 -17.86 -4.19 14.65
N LEU A 110 -19.10 -3.80 14.36
CA LEU A 110 -20.22 -4.03 15.25
C LEU A 110 -20.61 -5.51 15.10
N ALA A 111 -20.49 -6.27 16.18
CA ALA A 111 -20.90 -7.67 16.23
C ALA A 111 -22.21 -7.79 17.02
N PRO A 112 -23.14 -8.69 16.62
CA PRO A 112 -24.38 -8.89 17.34
C PRO A 112 -24.09 -9.41 18.75
N LEU A 113 -24.49 -8.63 19.76
CA LEU A 113 -24.28 -8.92 21.17
C LEU A 113 -25.46 -9.71 21.74
N THR A 114 -26.68 -9.25 21.48
CA THR A 114 -27.91 -9.89 21.98
C THR A 114 -29.14 -9.46 21.17
N VAL A 115 -30.26 -10.16 21.40
CA VAL A 115 -31.57 -9.84 20.82
C VAL A 115 -32.55 -9.55 21.95
N LEU A 116 -33.12 -8.34 21.97
CA LEU A 116 -34.18 -7.97 22.90
C LEU A 116 -35.50 -8.49 22.35
N ASN A 117 -36.09 -9.44 23.07
CA ASN A 117 -37.37 -10.03 22.69
C ASN A 117 -38.51 -9.34 23.43
N GLY A 118 -39.64 -9.14 22.73
CA GLY A 118 -40.88 -8.70 23.36
C GLY A 118 -41.68 -9.88 23.92
N GLU A 119 -42.44 -9.64 24.99
CA GLU A 119 -43.18 -10.71 25.70
C GLU A 119 -44.20 -11.47 24.83
N GLN A 120 -44.60 -10.94 23.67
CA GLN A 120 -45.56 -11.56 22.74
C GLN A 120 -45.07 -11.65 21.29
N HIS A 121 -43.75 -11.77 21.05
CA HIS A 121 -43.16 -11.84 19.69
C HIS A 121 -43.55 -10.66 18.78
N SER A 122 -43.95 -9.52 19.37
CA SER A 122 -44.46 -8.33 18.69
C SER A 122 -43.36 -7.44 18.09
N GLY A 123 -42.19 -8.02 17.85
CA GLY A 123 -40.97 -7.34 17.40
C GLY A 123 -39.74 -7.77 18.19
N GLN A 124 -38.58 -7.49 17.63
CA GLN A 124 -37.27 -7.75 18.21
C GLN A 124 -36.37 -6.54 17.98
N TRP A 125 -35.41 -6.36 18.87
CA TRP A 125 -34.29 -5.45 18.63
C TRP A 125 -33.00 -6.24 18.60
N VAL A 126 -32.24 -6.09 17.52
CA VAL A 126 -30.87 -6.62 17.45
C VAL A 126 -29.94 -5.56 18.01
N VAL A 127 -29.21 -5.90 19.07
CA VAL A 127 -28.21 -5.04 19.67
C VAL A 127 -26.84 -5.51 19.21
N SER A 128 -26.15 -4.68 18.45
CA SER A 128 -24.76 -4.91 18.05
C SER A 128 -23.84 -4.00 18.84
N ALA A 129 -22.66 -4.49 19.22
CA ALA A 129 -21.70 -3.73 20.02
C ALA A 129 -20.33 -3.71 19.34
N SER A 130 -19.57 -2.63 19.57
CA SER A 130 -18.15 -2.58 19.23
C SER A 130 -17.38 -3.58 20.10
N SER A 131 -16.20 -4.00 19.66
CA SER A 131 -15.30 -4.87 20.45
C SER A 131 -14.96 -4.28 21.83
N THR A 132 -14.89 -2.95 21.92
CA THR A 132 -14.66 -2.18 23.16
C THR A 132 -15.93 -1.91 23.96
N ARG A 133 -17.12 -2.26 23.44
CA ARG A 133 -18.45 -2.00 24.02
C ARG A 133 -18.72 -0.52 24.35
N ASP A 134 -18.02 0.39 23.68
CA ASP A 134 -18.21 1.84 23.77
C ASP A 134 -19.28 2.36 22.79
N ARG A 135 -19.71 1.52 21.84
CA ARG A 135 -20.73 1.86 20.86
C ARG A 135 -21.71 0.71 20.70
N LEU A 136 -22.99 1.00 20.90
CA LEU A 136 -24.09 0.10 20.61
C LEU A 136 -24.85 0.58 19.37
N GLU A 137 -25.28 -0.35 18.54
CA GLU A 137 -26.22 -0.13 17.46
C GLU A 137 -27.47 -0.97 17.71
N LEU A 138 -28.61 -0.32 17.79
CA LEU A 138 -29.90 -0.96 17.94
C LEU A 138 -30.62 -0.94 16.61
N THR A 139 -30.88 -2.12 16.06
CA THR A 139 -31.64 -2.28 14.81
C THR A 139 -33.01 -2.87 15.13
N PRO A 140 -34.11 -2.17 14.82
CA PRO A 140 -35.45 -2.69 15.02
C PRO A 140 -35.78 -3.76 13.96
N VAL A 141 -36.40 -4.86 14.38
CA VAL A 141 -36.89 -5.94 13.53
C VAL A 141 -38.36 -6.16 13.85
N ASN A 142 -39.25 -5.81 12.90
CA ASN A 142 -40.71 -5.91 13.07
C ASN A 142 -41.26 -5.17 14.32
N VAL A 143 -40.61 -4.09 14.74
CA VAL A 143 -41.07 -3.28 15.88
C VAL A 143 -42.25 -2.43 15.44
N THR A 144 -43.37 -2.54 16.14
CA THR A 144 -44.58 -1.78 15.84
C THR A 144 -44.36 -0.28 16.13
N ARG A 145 -44.89 0.59 15.27
CA ARG A 145 -44.78 2.04 15.43
C ARG A 145 -45.50 2.48 16.71
N VAL A 146 -44.77 3.20 17.56
CA VAL A 146 -45.28 3.73 18.83
C VAL A 146 -46.15 4.96 18.58
N ALA A 147 -47.20 5.14 19.39
CA ALA A 147 -48.09 6.30 19.32
C ALA A 147 -47.32 7.61 19.56
N SER A 148 -47.76 8.71 18.94
CA SER A 148 -47.04 9.99 18.95
C SER A 148 -46.93 10.67 20.33
N ASP A 149 -47.74 10.24 21.30
CA ASP A 149 -47.75 10.69 22.69
C ASP A 149 -46.83 9.86 23.61
N LYS A 150 -46.15 8.85 23.06
CA LYS A 150 -45.24 7.96 23.78
C LYS A 150 -43.84 7.97 23.15
N SER A 151 -42.87 7.48 23.89
CA SER A 151 -41.48 7.37 23.43
C SER A 151 -40.89 6.05 23.92
N LEU A 152 -40.00 5.45 23.14
CA LEU A 152 -39.21 4.31 23.61
C LEU A 152 -37.92 4.82 24.23
N GLU A 153 -37.55 4.26 25.37
CA GLU A 153 -36.30 4.59 26.03
C GLU A 153 -35.50 3.32 26.29
N LEU A 154 -34.19 3.38 25.96
CA LEU A 154 -33.26 2.29 26.20
C LEU A 154 -32.59 2.46 27.55
N TRP A 155 -32.50 1.36 28.28
CA TRP A 155 -31.88 1.28 29.58
C TRP A 155 -30.84 0.18 29.62
N VAL A 156 -29.81 0.41 30.41
CA VAL A 156 -28.90 -0.63 30.89
C VAL A 156 -29.04 -0.75 32.40
N ILE A 157 -29.16 -1.98 32.87
CA ILE A 157 -29.38 -2.32 34.27
C ILE A 157 -28.20 -3.21 34.70
N PRO A 158 -27.11 -2.62 35.23
CA PRO A 158 -25.98 -3.40 35.72
C PRO A 158 -26.40 -4.28 36.90
N ALA A 159 -25.75 -5.44 37.06
CA ALA A 159 -26.07 -6.36 38.14
C ALA A 159 -26.01 -5.67 39.52
N GLY A 160 -27.15 -5.65 40.23
CA GLY A 160 -27.28 -5.05 41.57
C GLY A 160 -27.23 -3.53 41.61
N ARG A 161 -27.33 -2.82 40.47
CA ARG A 161 -27.38 -1.35 40.41
C ARG A 161 -28.69 -0.85 39.82
N ALA A 162 -28.95 0.45 40.02
CA ALA A 162 -30.09 1.13 39.43
C ALA A 162 -29.97 1.19 37.88
N PRO A 163 -31.11 1.18 37.16
CA PRO A 163 -31.14 1.41 35.72
C PRO A 163 -30.49 2.75 35.33
N VAL A 164 -29.77 2.75 34.21
CA VAL A 164 -29.19 3.95 33.62
C VAL A 164 -29.78 4.13 32.23
N SER A 165 -30.36 5.31 31.97
CA SER A 165 -30.87 5.65 30.64
C SER A 165 -29.72 5.80 29.65
N LEU A 166 -29.86 5.13 28.51
CA LEU A 166 -29.00 5.28 27.34
C LEU A 166 -29.63 6.20 26.29
N GLY A 167 -30.84 6.69 26.55
CA GLY A 167 -31.57 7.65 25.74
C GLY A 167 -32.75 7.06 24.97
N LEU A 168 -33.46 7.95 24.29
CA LEU A 168 -34.66 7.61 23.51
C LEU A 168 -34.30 6.84 22.23
N ILE A 169 -35.19 6.00 21.75
CA ILE A 169 -35.03 5.26 20.48
C ILE A 169 -36.34 5.32 19.66
N GLU A 170 -36.24 5.16 18.34
CA GLU A 170 -37.39 5.15 17.44
C GLU A 170 -37.59 3.76 16.85
N GLY A 171 -38.79 3.19 16.92
CA GLY A 171 -39.06 1.83 16.45
C GLY A 171 -38.89 1.58 14.95
N GLY A 172 -38.62 2.61 14.14
CA GLY A 172 -38.52 2.51 12.68
C GLY A 172 -37.12 2.61 12.09
N SER A 173 -36.11 3.00 12.87
CA SER A 173 -34.77 3.31 12.37
C SER A 173 -33.70 2.74 13.28
N ALA A 174 -32.60 2.28 12.69
CA ALA A 174 -31.43 1.90 13.47
C ALA A 174 -30.84 3.13 14.18
N ARG A 175 -30.42 2.97 15.43
CA ARG A 175 -29.82 4.05 16.23
C ARG A 175 -28.51 3.60 16.86
N THR A 176 -27.49 4.43 16.70
CA THR A 176 -26.19 4.26 17.37
C THR A 176 -26.16 5.06 18.67
N ILE A 177 -25.68 4.44 19.73
CA ILE A 177 -25.54 5.03 21.07
C ILE A 177 -24.09 4.84 21.52
N GLU A 178 -23.46 5.94 21.94
CA GLU A 178 -22.14 5.91 22.57
C GLU A 178 -22.30 5.68 24.07
N ILE A 179 -21.57 4.70 24.60
CA ILE A 179 -21.58 4.34 26.02
C ILE A 179 -20.34 4.89 26.69
N THR A 180 -20.56 5.69 27.73
CA THR A 180 -19.50 6.17 28.61
C THR A 180 -18.91 5.01 29.40
N LYS A 181 -17.57 4.92 29.48
CA LYS A 181 -16.82 3.88 30.22
C LYS A 181 -17.22 3.70 31.70
N ALA A 182 -17.92 4.67 32.30
CA ALA A 182 -18.42 4.57 33.67
C ALA A 182 -19.55 3.52 33.84
N ILE A 183 -20.22 3.16 32.75
CA ILE A 183 -21.35 2.22 32.76
C ILE A 183 -20.82 0.81 32.49
N SER A 184 -20.91 -0.08 33.48
CA SER A 184 -20.53 -1.49 33.29
C SER A 184 -21.65 -2.27 32.58
N MET A 185 -21.29 -2.98 31.52
CA MET A 185 -22.18 -3.89 30.79
C MET A 185 -21.98 -5.36 31.17
N GLU A 186 -21.08 -5.67 32.10
CA GLU A 186 -20.87 -7.05 32.55
C GLU A 186 -22.09 -7.55 33.34
N ASN A 187 -22.65 -8.69 32.90
CA ASN A 187 -23.86 -9.30 33.48
C ASN A 187 -25.06 -8.33 33.59
N ALA A 188 -25.09 -7.29 32.77
CA ALA A 188 -26.16 -6.30 32.77
C ALA A 188 -27.38 -6.80 31.99
N VAL A 189 -28.54 -6.19 32.27
CA VAL A 189 -29.76 -6.38 31.47
C VAL A 189 -29.98 -5.13 30.64
N LEU A 190 -30.19 -5.30 29.34
CA LEU A 190 -30.70 -4.25 28.47
C LEU A 190 -32.22 -4.33 28.43
N ALA A 191 -32.87 -3.18 28.52
CA ALA A 191 -34.33 -3.08 28.54
C ALA A 191 -34.80 -1.88 27.73
N VAL A 192 -35.93 -2.02 27.04
CA VAL A 192 -36.62 -0.93 26.36
C VAL A 192 -38.00 -0.77 26.98
N SER A 193 -38.29 0.42 27.51
CA SER A 193 -39.58 0.74 28.11
C SER A 193 -40.39 1.70 27.25
N LEU A 194 -41.71 1.69 27.46
CA LEU A 194 -42.66 2.62 26.84
C LEU A 194 -42.93 3.81 27.76
N GLU A 195 -42.27 4.92 27.52
CA GLU A 195 -42.31 6.11 28.36
C GLU A 195 -43.31 7.15 27.82
N PRO A 196 -43.71 8.14 28.65
CA PRO A 196 -44.37 9.35 28.16
C PRO A 196 -43.54 10.06 27.09
N ARG A 197 -44.17 10.94 26.31
CA ARG A 197 -43.47 11.77 25.33
C ARG A 197 -42.28 12.49 25.98
N GLY A 198 -41.08 12.23 25.46
CA GLY A 198 -39.83 12.81 25.97
C GLY A 198 -39.04 11.92 26.94
N GLY A 199 -39.55 10.74 27.31
CA GLY A 199 -38.87 9.78 28.17
C GLY A 199 -39.30 9.81 29.63
N SER A 200 -38.57 9.07 30.46
CA SER A 200 -38.73 9.04 31.90
C SER A 200 -38.32 10.36 32.54
N THR A 201 -39.13 10.83 33.49
CA THR A 201 -38.83 12.02 34.30
C THR A 201 -38.19 11.69 35.65
N THR A 202 -38.12 10.41 36.02
CA THR A 202 -37.68 9.96 37.36
C THR A 202 -36.26 9.41 37.35
N GLY A 203 -35.67 9.20 36.16
CA GLY A 203 -34.40 8.50 36.01
C GLY A 203 -34.49 6.98 36.18
N GLN A 204 -35.71 6.43 36.22
CA GLN A 204 -36.01 5.00 36.19
C GLN A 204 -37.13 4.73 35.17
N PRO A 205 -37.28 3.51 34.63
CA PRO A 205 -38.39 3.18 33.74
C PRO A 205 -39.74 3.52 34.42
N THR A 206 -40.53 4.45 33.86
CA THR A 206 -41.85 4.81 34.42
C THR A 206 -42.99 4.04 33.77
N GLY A 207 -42.75 3.49 32.57
CA GLY A 207 -43.70 2.67 31.84
C GLY A 207 -43.37 1.17 31.82
N PRO A 208 -44.22 0.37 31.14
CA PRO A 208 -43.97 -1.06 30.99
C PRO A 208 -42.70 -1.31 30.16
N VAL A 209 -41.91 -2.29 30.58
CA VAL A 209 -40.77 -2.80 29.80
C VAL A 209 -41.30 -3.68 28.69
N LEU A 210 -41.07 -3.28 27.45
CA LEU A 210 -41.57 -3.99 26.27
C LEU A 210 -40.59 -5.04 25.75
N TYR A 211 -39.29 -4.76 25.85
CA TYR A 211 -38.24 -5.64 25.35
C TYR A 211 -37.12 -5.74 26.37
N SER A 212 -36.56 -6.93 26.57
CA SER A 212 -35.39 -7.10 27.44
C SER A 212 -34.50 -8.26 27.03
N ALA A 213 -33.22 -8.20 27.41
CA ALA A 213 -32.27 -9.30 27.30
C ALA A 213 -31.13 -9.13 28.29
N LYS A 214 -30.58 -10.26 28.74
CA LYS A 214 -29.37 -10.30 29.55
C LYS A 214 -28.13 -10.35 28.66
N LEU A 215 -27.05 -9.72 29.11
CA LEU A 215 -25.72 -9.70 28.51
C LEU A 215 -24.76 -10.70 29.16
#